data_AF-A0A0X3XUR1-F1
#
_entry.id   AF-A0A0X3XUR1-F1
#
_cell.length_a   1.000
_cell.length_b   1.000
_cell.length_c   1.000
_cell.angle_alpha   90.00
_cell.angle_beta   90.00
_cell.angle_gamma   90.00
#
_symmetry.space_group_name_H-M   'P 1'
#
loop_
_entity.id
_entity.type
_entity.pdbx_description
1 polymer ?
#
loop_
_entity_poly.entity_id
_entity_poly.type
_entity_poly.pdbx_seq_one_letter_code
_entity_poly.pdbx_strand_id
1 'polypeptide(L)'
;MATEPESAEQLVRLFAEESRARAFAAVALGAGTTEQVARTAALSPRETAAALRRLREQGAVTTGDDGDLRVAYEVFRARARADTRTEPGTGERVTGQTDMVLRAFVRDGRLVRLPARWTRKKLVLRHIAEQTFEPGVEYPERAVDAKLRAWCEDSGEIDHVTLRRYLVDLHHLHRGDGVYRRPPAPPRDGTA
;
A
#
# COMPACT_ATOMS: atom_id res chain seq x y z
N MET A 1 -20.55 -7.18 -4.66
CA MET A 1 -19.97 -5.97 -5.29
C MET A 1 -18.88 -5.47 -4.36
N ALA A 2 -17.64 -5.37 -4.84
CA ALA A 2 -16.52 -4.88 -4.05
C ALA A 2 -16.54 -3.34 -4.09
N THR A 3 -17.06 -2.72 -3.04
CA THR A 3 -16.99 -1.28 -2.86
C THR A 3 -15.65 -0.95 -2.21
N GLU A 4 -14.59 -0.82 -3.00
CA GLU A 4 -13.41 0.01 -2.66
C GLU A 4 -12.70 0.40 -3.98
N PRO A 5 -12.85 1.68 -4.38
CA PRO A 5 -11.69 2.58 -4.50
C PRO A 5 -11.96 4.00 -3.95
N GLU A 6 -12.86 4.16 -2.99
CA GLU A 6 -13.32 5.49 -2.54
C GLU A 6 -12.19 6.36 -1.98
N SER A 7 -11.23 5.82 -1.22
CA SER A 7 -10.22 6.62 -0.51
C SER A 7 -9.21 7.35 -1.43
N ALA A 8 -8.55 6.63 -2.35
CA ALA A 8 -7.51 7.21 -3.20
C ALA A 8 -8.10 8.13 -4.28
N GLU A 9 -9.23 7.73 -4.87
CA GLU A 9 -9.90 8.52 -5.90
C GLU A 9 -10.51 9.80 -5.31
N GLN A 10 -11.01 9.77 -4.07
CA GLN A 10 -11.44 10.97 -3.33
C GLN A 10 -10.27 11.92 -3.08
N LEU A 11 -9.08 11.42 -2.71
CA LEU A 11 -7.89 12.27 -2.54
C LEU A 11 -7.45 12.90 -3.86
N VAL A 12 -7.43 12.14 -4.96
CA VAL A 12 -7.12 12.68 -6.30
C VAL A 12 -8.12 13.78 -6.68
N ARG A 13 -9.43 13.56 -6.49
CA ARG A 13 -10.46 14.59 -6.71
C ARG A 13 -10.27 15.81 -5.81
N LEU A 14 -9.89 15.60 -4.54
CA LEU A 14 -9.66 16.69 -3.59
C LEU A 14 -8.48 17.56 -4.02
N PHE A 15 -7.39 16.98 -4.51
CA PHE A 15 -6.19 17.72 -4.90
C PHE A 15 -6.11 18.10 -6.38
N ALA A 16 -7.07 17.66 -7.21
CA ALA A 16 -7.15 18.06 -8.62
C ALA A 16 -7.35 19.56 -8.84
N GLU A 17 -7.93 20.28 -7.87
CA GLU A 17 -8.13 21.73 -7.94
C GLU A 17 -6.98 22.46 -7.25
N GLU A 18 -6.31 23.34 -7.99
CA GLU A 18 -5.10 24.04 -7.53
C GLU A 18 -5.34 24.83 -6.24
N SER A 19 -6.47 25.53 -6.12
CA SER A 19 -6.81 26.31 -4.92
C SER A 19 -6.90 25.44 -3.66
N ARG A 20 -7.33 24.17 -3.79
CA ARG A 20 -7.38 23.23 -2.66
C ARG A 20 -6.00 22.73 -2.27
N ALA A 21 -5.16 22.40 -3.25
CA ALA A 21 -3.78 22.01 -3.00
C ALA A 21 -2.98 23.13 -2.31
N ARG A 22 -3.13 24.37 -2.78
CA ARG A 22 -2.45 25.55 -2.20
C ARG A 22 -2.94 25.88 -0.79
N ALA A 23 -4.25 25.86 -0.55
CA ALA A 23 -4.80 26.08 0.78
C ALA A 23 -4.35 25.00 1.77
N PHE A 24 -4.35 23.72 1.36
CA PHE A 24 -3.84 22.63 2.19
C PHE A 24 -2.35 22.81 2.51
N ALA A 25 -1.53 23.16 1.51
CA ALA A 25 -0.11 23.40 1.70
C ALA A 25 0.15 24.57 2.68
N ALA A 26 -0.61 25.66 2.58
CA ALA A 26 -0.51 26.78 3.51
C ALA A 26 -0.79 26.35 4.96
N VAL A 27 -1.84 25.55 5.19
CA VAL A 27 -2.14 25.00 6.52
C VAL A 27 -1.03 24.05 6.99
N ALA A 28 -0.51 23.19 6.11
CA ALA A 28 0.61 22.29 6.43
C ALA A 28 1.89 23.04 6.81
N LEU A 29 2.10 24.24 6.25
CA LEU A 29 3.21 25.14 6.56
C LEU A 29 2.95 26.03 7.80
N GLY A 30 1.83 25.84 8.49
CA GLY A 30 1.54 26.51 9.77
C GLY A 30 0.63 27.74 9.67
N ALA A 31 -0.07 27.96 8.55
CA ALA A 31 -1.11 28.99 8.50
C ALA A 31 -2.34 28.54 9.31
N GLY A 32 -2.45 29.07 10.53
CA GLY A 32 -3.49 28.72 11.51
C GLY A 32 -4.80 29.49 11.34
N THR A 33 -4.86 30.57 10.56
CA THR A 33 -6.12 31.30 10.32
C THR A 33 -6.47 31.37 8.84
N THR A 34 -7.75 31.59 8.54
CA THR A 34 -8.24 31.77 7.15
C THR A 34 -7.49 32.88 6.42
N GLU A 35 -7.18 33.99 7.09
CA GLU A 35 -6.45 35.12 6.52
C GLU A 35 -4.98 34.77 6.26
N GLN A 36 -4.35 34.01 7.16
CA GLN A 36 -3.00 33.51 6.95
C GLN A 36 -2.97 32.54 5.76
N VAL A 37 -3.97 31.64 5.65
CA VAL A 37 -4.10 30.72 4.51
C VAL A 37 -4.26 31.49 3.21
N ALA A 38 -5.15 32.50 3.16
CA ALA A 38 -5.34 33.31 1.96
C ALA A 38 -4.05 34.00 1.48
N ARG A 39 -3.27 34.56 2.42
CA ARG A 39 -1.98 35.19 2.12
C ARG A 39 -0.94 34.18 1.64
N THR A 40 -0.72 33.10 2.40
CA THR A 40 0.30 32.09 2.10
C THR A 40 -0.03 31.31 0.82
N ALA A 41 -1.30 30.99 0.59
CA ALA A 41 -1.76 30.32 -0.62
C ALA A 41 -1.89 31.27 -1.81
N ALA A 42 -1.80 32.59 -1.60
CA ALA A 42 -2.10 33.65 -2.57
C ALA A 42 -3.43 33.41 -3.32
N LEU A 43 -4.50 33.27 -2.54
CA LEU A 43 -5.87 33.04 -2.99
C LEU A 43 -6.78 34.19 -2.57
N SER A 44 -7.87 34.42 -3.31
CA SER A 44 -8.91 35.34 -2.85
C SER A 44 -9.61 34.81 -1.59
N PRO A 45 -10.28 35.67 -0.80
CA PRO A 45 -11.06 35.23 0.36
C PRO A 45 -12.13 34.19 0.00
N ARG A 46 -12.76 34.35 -1.18
CA ARG A 46 -13.81 33.44 -1.66
C ARG A 46 -13.26 32.05 -2.00
N GLU A 47 -12.14 31.99 -2.70
CA GLU A 47 -11.47 30.73 -3.04
C GLU A 47 -10.94 30.04 -1.80
N THR A 48 -10.36 30.80 -0.88
CA THR A 48 -9.86 30.30 0.41
C THR A 48 -10.98 29.65 1.21
N ALA A 49 -12.12 30.34 1.36
CA ALA A 49 -13.28 29.81 2.07
C ALA A 49 -13.85 28.54 1.39
N ALA A 50 -13.94 28.53 0.06
CA ALA A 50 -14.42 27.37 -0.68
C ALA A 50 -13.47 26.16 -0.54
N ALA A 51 -12.16 26.40 -0.63
CA ALA A 51 -11.13 25.38 -0.47
C ALA A 51 -11.12 24.79 0.94
N LEU A 52 -11.08 25.64 1.97
CA LEU A 52 -11.10 25.19 3.37
C LEU A 52 -12.37 24.44 3.72
N ARG A 53 -13.54 24.86 3.20
CA ARG A 53 -14.79 24.12 3.40
C ARG A 53 -14.68 22.70 2.85
N ARG A 54 -14.23 22.54 1.60
CA ARG A 54 -14.06 21.20 0.99
C ARG A 54 -13.01 20.35 1.72
N LEU A 55 -11.90 20.95 2.14
CA LEU A 55 -10.85 20.24 2.89
C LEU A 55 -11.38 19.75 4.26
N ARG A 56 -12.24 20.54 4.93
CA ARG A 56 -12.89 20.13 6.18
C ARG A 56 -13.95 19.05 5.98
N GLU A 57 -14.80 19.18 4.95
CA GLU A 57 -15.80 18.16 4.60
C GLU A 57 -15.17 16.78 4.35
N GLN A 58 -13.95 16.75 3.77
CA GLN A 58 -13.21 15.51 3.50
C GLN A 58 -12.27 15.10 4.66
N GLY A 59 -12.25 15.87 5.76
CA GLY A 59 -11.42 15.60 6.92
C GLY A 59 -9.91 15.73 6.68
N ALA A 60 -9.48 16.53 5.71
CA ALA A 60 -8.08 16.83 5.43
C ALA A 60 -7.52 17.95 6.33
N VAL A 61 -8.39 18.90 6.70
CA VAL A 61 -8.08 19.99 7.63
C VAL A 61 -9.08 19.96 8.77
N THR A 62 -8.60 20.19 9.98
CA THR A 62 -9.39 20.32 11.20
C THR A 62 -9.13 21.67 11.86
N THR A 63 -9.99 22.03 12.80
CA THR A 63 -9.78 23.15 13.72
C THR A 63 -9.27 22.57 15.05
N GLY A 64 -8.16 23.12 15.56
CA GLY A 64 -7.62 22.79 16.87
C GLY A 64 -8.45 23.40 18.00
N ASP A 65 -8.10 23.03 19.24
CA ASP A 65 -8.79 23.54 20.44
C ASP A 65 -8.64 25.06 20.59
N ASP A 66 -7.52 25.61 20.09
CA ASP A 66 -7.23 27.05 20.08
C ASP A 66 -7.91 27.79 18.91
N GLY A 67 -8.71 27.09 18.10
CA GLY A 67 -9.40 27.65 16.93
C GLY A 67 -8.56 27.75 15.66
N ASP A 68 -7.31 27.29 15.68
CA ASP A 68 -6.40 27.32 14.55
C ASP A 68 -6.62 26.15 13.57
N LEU A 69 -6.34 26.40 12.29
CA LEU A 69 -6.41 25.40 11.23
C LEU A 69 -5.18 24.50 11.27
N ARG A 70 -5.41 23.18 11.30
CA ARG A 70 -4.36 22.17 11.32
C ARG A 70 -4.68 21.07 10.31
N VAL A 71 -3.65 20.49 9.70
CA VAL A 71 -3.84 19.28 8.89
C VAL A 71 -4.23 18.12 9.79
N ALA A 72 -5.24 17.34 9.40
CA ALA A 72 -5.73 16.19 10.17
C ALA A 72 -4.82 14.95 9.98
N TYR A 73 -3.54 15.08 10.32
CA TYR A 73 -2.55 14.02 10.13
C TYR A 73 -2.92 12.69 10.82
N GLU A 74 -3.58 12.75 11.97
CA GLU A 74 -4.03 11.54 12.67
C GLU A 74 -5.07 10.74 11.88
N VAL A 75 -5.95 11.42 11.16
CA VAL A 75 -6.93 10.76 10.28
C VAL A 75 -6.22 10.13 9.08
N PHE A 76 -5.25 10.82 8.49
CA PHE A 76 -4.44 10.25 7.41
C PHE A 76 -3.63 9.04 7.88
N ARG A 77 -3.00 9.11 9.06
CA ARG A 77 -2.27 7.99 9.66
C ARG A 77 -3.19 6.82 9.99
N ALA A 78 -4.38 7.07 10.52
CA ALA A 78 -5.37 6.03 10.80
C ALA A 78 -5.82 5.33 9.52
N ARG A 79 -6.11 6.08 8.44
CA ARG A 79 -6.45 5.52 7.13
C ARG A 79 -5.30 4.76 6.50
N ALA A 80 -4.08 5.30 6.51
CA ALA A 80 -2.90 4.61 6.01
C ALA A 80 -2.66 3.29 6.77
N ARG A 81 -2.84 3.26 8.10
CA ARG A 81 -2.78 2.03 8.90
C ARG A 81 -3.93 1.08 8.60
N ALA A 82 -5.13 1.58 8.32
CA ALA A 82 -6.29 0.76 7.94
C ALA A 82 -6.08 0.12 6.57
N ASP A 83 -5.61 0.86 5.57
CA ASP A 83 -5.26 0.33 4.24
C ASP A 83 -4.10 -0.67 4.34
N THR A 84 -3.14 -0.44 5.24
CA THR A 84 -2.06 -1.41 5.55
C THR A 84 -2.59 -2.63 6.32
N ARG A 85 -3.72 -2.54 7.05
CA ARG A 85 -4.41 -3.69 7.65
C ARG A 85 -5.38 -4.38 6.67
N THR A 86 -5.76 -3.70 5.60
CA THR A 86 -6.47 -4.25 4.44
C THR A 86 -5.52 -4.93 3.46
N GLU A 87 -4.19 -4.84 3.66
CA GLU A 87 -3.32 -5.98 3.36
C GLU A 87 -3.73 -7.14 4.29
N PRO A 88 -4.30 -8.26 3.80
CA PRO A 88 -4.86 -9.25 4.70
C PRO A 88 -3.75 -9.92 5.51
N GLY A 89 -3.74 -9.56 6.80
CA GLY A 89 -3.14 -10.23 7.96
C GLY A 89 -3.55 -9.39 9.16
N THR A 90 -4.46 -9.79 10.05
CA THR A 90 -4.59 -11.00 10.88
C THR A 90 -5.94 -10.82 11.64
N GLY A 91 -6.75 -11.79 12.04
CA GLY A 91 -6.63 -13.24 12.14
C GLY A 91 -7.99 -13.90 12.31
N GLU A 92 -7.97 -15.23 12.33
CA GLU A 92 -9.03 -16.17 12.70
C GLU A 92 -10.18 -16.42 11.69
N ARG A 93 -10.70 -15.42 10.97
CA ARG A 93 -11.71 -15.66 9.89
C ARG A 93 -11.17 -15.73 8.47
N VAL A 94 -9.94 -15.25 8.24
CA VAL A 94 -9.33 -15.07 6.91
C VAL A 94 -8.52 -16.31 6.46
N THR A 95 -8.09 -17.16 7.38
CA THR A 95 -7.30 -18.36 7.08
C THR A 95 -8.03 -19.27 6.10
N GLY A 96 -9.32 -19.53 6.30
CA GLY A 96 -10.12 -20.37 5.41
C GLY A 96 -10.18 -19.84 3.97
N GLN A 97 -10.41 -18.53 3.78
CA GLN A 97 -10.53 -17.95 2.44
C GLN A 97 -9.17 -17.82 1.74
N THR A 98 -8.10 -17.50 2.48
CA THR A 98 -6.73 -17.49 1.94
C THR A 98 -6.28 -18.89 1.56
N ASP A 99 -6.53 -19.89 2.41
CA ASP A 99 -6.22 -21.29 2.11
C ASP A 99 -7.01 -21.79 0.91
N MET A 100 -8.28 -21.41 0.76
CA MET A 100 -9.06 -21.73 -0.43
C MET A 100 -8.47 -21.13 -1.70
N VAL A 101 -8.01 -19.87 -1.63
CA VAL A 101 -7.33 -19.24 -2.78
C VAL A 101 -6.02 -19.97 -3.06
N LEU A 102 -5.18 -20.20 -2.06
CA LEU A 102 -3.90 -20.89 -2.25
C LEU A 102 -4.08 -22.29 -2.82
N ARG A 103 -5.00 -23.11 -2.29
CA ARG A 103 -5.28 -24.47 -2.82
C ARG A 103 -5.75 -24.49 -4.28
N ALA A 104 -6.33 -23.40 -4.77
CA ALA A 104 -6.78 -23.29 -6.17
C ALA A 104 -5.62 -23.00 -7.14
N PHE A 105 -4.52 -22.44 -6.64
CA PHE A 105 -3.38 -21.97 -7.46
C PHE A 105 -2.07 -22.68 -7.15
N VAL A 106 -1.96 -23.30 -5.97
CA VAL A 106 -0.80 -24.03 -5.48
C VAL A 106 -1.24 -25.44 -5.08
N ARG A 107 -0.54 -26.45 -5.60
CA ARG A 107 -0.72 -27.86 -5.25
C ARG A 107 0.65 -28.47 -4.98
N ASP A 108 0.79 -29.19 -3.87
CA ASP A 108 2.01 -29.91 -3.51
C ASP A 108 3.29 -29.05 -3.58
N GLY A 109 3.20 -27.77 -3.19
CA GLY A 109 4.33 -26.82 -3.24
C GLY A 109 4.68 -26.32 -4.64
N ARG A 110 3.80 -26.53 -5.63
CA ARG A 110 3.97 -26.13 -7.02
C ARG A 110 2.87 -25.20 -7.47
N LEU A 111 3.24 -24.23 -8.30
CA LEU A 111 2.27 -23.32 -8.90
C LEU A 111 1.56 -24.07 -10.02
N VAL A 112 0.23 -23.97 -10.06
CA VAL A 112 -0.60 -24.51 -11.15
C VAL A 112 -0.88 -23.43 -12.18
N ARG A 113 -1.19 -22.21 -11.71
CA ARG A 113 -1.36 -20.99 -12.54
C ARG A 113 -1.35 -19.75 -11.65
N LEU A 114 -1.12 -18.58 -12.24
CA LEU A 114 -1.31 -17.31 -11.53
C LEU A 114 -2.77 -16.84 -11.56
N PRO A 115 -3.28 -16.25 -10.47
CA PRO A 115 -4.57 -15.57 -10.49
C PRO A 115 -4.58 -14.36 -11.44
N ALA A 116 -5.66 -14.18 -12.20
CA ALA A 116 -5.87 -12.96 -12.98
C ALA A 116 -6.16 -11.73 -12.09
N ARG A 117 -6.84 -11.94 -10.95
CA ARG A 117 -7.16 -10.85 -10.01
C ARG A 117 -5.93 -10.46 -9.21
N TRP A 118 -5.59 -9.18 -9.25
CA TRP A 118 -4.41 -8.60 -8.60
C TRP A 118 -4.28 -8.97 -7.12
N THR A 119 -5.34 -8.80 -6.33
CA THR A 119 -5.33 -9.12 -4.88
C THR A 119 -4.96 -10.57 -4.60
N ARG A 120 -5.46 -11.52 -5.41
CA ARG A 120 -5.12 -12.95 -5.27
C ARG A 120 -3.71 -13.24 -5.76
N LYS A 121 -3.29 -12.59 -6.85
CA LYS A 121 -1.92 -12.71 -7.38
C LYS A 121 -0.89 -12.29 -6.33
N LYS A 122 -1.11 -11.17 -5.63
CA LYS A 122 -0.25 -10.75 -4.50
C LYS A 122 -0.16 -11.82 -3.40
N LEU A 123 -1.30 -12.41 -3.00
CA LEU A 123 -1.31 -13.45 -1.96
C LEU A 123 -0.50 -14.69 -2.37
N VAL A 124 -0.66 -15.17 -3.60
CA VAL A 124 0.09 -16.33 -4.11
C VAL A 124 1.59 -16.03 -4.18
N LEU A 125 1.97 -14.86 -4.69
CA LEU A 125 3.38 -14.47 -4.80
C LEU A 125 4.04 -14.27 -3.43
N ARG A 126 3.33 -13.68 -2.47
CA ARG A 126 3.78 -13.59 -1.08
C ARG A 126 4.03 -14.98 -0.50
N HIS A 127 3.10 -15.91 -0.68
CA HIS A 127 3.23 -17.28 -0.21
C HIS A 127 4.46 -17.98 -0.82
N ILE A 128 4.68 -17.86 -2.14
CA ILE A 128 5.87 -18.42 -2.80
C ILE A 128 7.14 -17.85 -2.16
N ALA A 129 7.22 -16.53 -1.95
CA ALA A 129 8.39 -15.92 -1.33
C ALA A 129 8.65 -16.44 0.09
N GLU A 130 7.59 -16.55 0.90
CA GLU A 130 7.63 -17.04 2.28
C GLU A 130 8.08 -18.50 2.39
N GLN A 131 7.64 -19.36 1.48
CA GLN A 131 8.00 -20.78 1.48
C GLN A 131 9.40 -21.04 0.88
N THR A 132 9.95 -20.09 0.14
CA THR A 132 11.16 -20.33 -0.68
C THR A 132 12.41 -19.66 -0.14
N PHE A 133 12.25 -18.48 0.47
CA PHE A 133 13.36 -17.61 0.86
C PHE A 133 13.27 -17.24 2.34
N GLU A 134 14.39 -17.45 3.04
CA GLU A 134 14.55 -17.01 4.41
C GLU A 134 14.73 -15.48 4.45
N PRO A 135 14.11 -14.77 5.41
CA PRO A 135 14.30 -13.33 5.57
C PRO A 135 15.76 -12.98 5.88
N GLY A 136 16.28 -11.95 5.22
CA GLY A 136 17.64 -11.46 5.46
C GLY A 136 18.76 -12.33 4.86
N VAL A 137 18.45 -13.49 4.30
CA VAL A 137 19.44 -14.35 3.62
C VAL A 137 19.65 -13.86 2.19
N GLU A 138 20.92 -13.80 1.79
CA GLU A 138 21.35 -13.44 0.45
C GLU A 138 21.42 -14.67 -0.46
N TYR A 139 20.75 -14.58 -1.61
CA TYR A 139 20.71 -15.63 -2.62
C TYR A 139 21.26 -15.08 -3.93
N PRO A 140 22.30 -15.70 -4.54
CA PRO A 140 22.70 -15.35 -5.89
C PRO A 140 21.58 -15.70 -6.87
N GLU A 141 21.48 -14.97 -7.99
CA GLU A 141 20.44 -15.16 -9.01
C GLU A 141 20.26 -16.62 -9.43
N ARG A 142 21.35 -17.37 -9.59
CA ARG A 142 21.31 -18.82 -9.92
C ARG A 142 20.58 -19.66 -8.87
N ALA A 143 20.76 -19.36 -7.59
CA ALA A 143 20.08 -20.08 -6.51
C ALA A 143 18.59 -19.73 -6.47
N VAL A 144 18.25 -18.47 -6.73
CA VAL A 144 16.86 -18.02 -6.87
C VAL A 144 16.18 -18.74 -8.02
N ASP A 145 16.80 -18.77 -9.20
CA ASP A 145 16.25 -19.43 -10.37
C ASP A 145 16.04 -20.92 -10.12
N ALA A 146 17.00 -21.61 -9.49
CA ALA A 146 16.87 -23.03 -9.15
C ALA A 146 15.69 -23.29 -8.20
N LYS A 147 15.54 -22.47 -7.16
CA LYS A 147 14.43 -22.56 -6.21
C LYS A 147 13.07 -22.29 -6.87
N LEU A 148 13.00 -21.28 -7.74
CA LEU A 148 11.76 -20.91 -8.43
C LEU A 148 11.37 -21.91 -9.54
N ARG A 149 12.31 -22.64 -10.13
CA ARG A 149 11.98 -23.71 -11.08
C ARG A 149 11.13 -24.80 -10.47
N ALA A 150 11.39 -25.16 -9.20
CA ALA A 150 10.58 -26.15 -8.49
C ALA A 150 9.09 -25.75 -8.42
N TRP A 151 8.79 -24.45 -8.37
CA TRP A 151 7.42 -23.94 -8.43
C TRP A 151 6.80 -24.03 -9.82
N CYS A 152 7.61 -23.96 -10.88
CA CYS A 152 7.15 -23.88 -12.27
C CYS A 152 7.03 -25.23 -12.98
N GLU A 153 7.53 -26.34 -12.40
CA GLU A 153 7.57 -27.65 -13.06
C GLU A 153 6.20 -28.10 -13.61
N ASP A 154 5.11 -27.79 -12.90
CA ASP A 154 3.74 -28.16 -13.29
C ASP A 154 2.97 -26.99 -13.96
N SER A 155 3.55 -25.80 -13.99
CA SER A 155 2.96 -24.61 -14.61
C SER A 155 3.40 -24.50 -16.07
N GLY A 156 2.55 -24.92 -17.00
CA GLY A 156 2.80 -24.69 -18.43
C GLY A 156 2.74 -23.22 -18.88
N GLU A 157 2.27 -22.32 -18.01
CA GLU A 157 1.99 -20.91 -18.37
C GLU A 157 3.02 -19.90 -17.82
N ILE A 158 3.76 -20.23 -16.76
CA ILE A 158 4.61 -19.27 -16.03
C ILE A 158 5.97 -19.88 -15.73
N ASP A 159 7.03 -19.21 -16.18
CA ASP A 159 8.41 -19.60 -15.92
C ASP A 159 9.01 -18.93 -14.66
N HIS A 160 10.14 -19.47 -14.23
CA HIS A 160 10.89 -18.99 -13.06
C HIS A 160 11.39 -17.55 -13.22
N VAL A 161 11.64 -17.09 -14.45
CA VAL A 161 12.07 -15.72 -14.75
C VAL A 161 10.94 -14.73 -14.49
N THR A 162 9.74 -15.07 -14.93
CA THR A 162 8.50 -14.31 -14.71
C THR A 162 8.17 -14.24 -13.23
N LEU A 163 8.29 -15.35 -12.51
CA LEU A 163 8.12 -15.35 -11.05
C LEU A 163 9.15 -14.45 -10.36
N ARG A 164 10.44 -14.59 -10.71
CA ARG A 164 11.50 -13.76 -10.12
C ARG A 164 11.24 -12.28 -10.33
N ARG A 165 10.82 -11.89 -11.54
CA ARG A 165 10.45 -10.51 -11.84
C ARG A 165 9.28 -10.04 -10.99
N TYR A 166 8.20 -10.81 -10.91
CA TYR A 166 7.05 -10.43 -10.09
C TYR A 166 7.38 -10.30 -8.60
N LEU A 167 8.24 -11.19 -8.08
CA LEU A 167 8.68 -11.12 -6.68
C LEU A 167 9.48 -9.85 -6.40
N VAL A 168 10.24 -9.35 -7.36
CA VAL A 168 10.95 -8.05 -7.24
C VAL A 168 10.00 -6.87 -7.42
N ASP A 169 9.17 -6.90 -8.47
CA ASP A 169 8.21 -5.82 -8.79
C ASP A 169 7.23 -5.58 -7.63
N LEU A 170 6.90 -6.62 -6.86
CA LEU A 170 6.06 -6.55 -5.66
C LEU A 170 6.82 -6.39 -4.34
N HIS A 171 8.13 -6.18 -4.39
CA HIS A 171 9.00 -6.02 -3.22
C HIS A 171 8.98 -7.21 -2.23
N HIS A 172 8.58 -8.40 -2.69
CA HIS A 172 8.78 -9.62 -1.92
C HIS A 172 10.25 -10.06 -1.89
N LEU A 173 11.01 -9.67 -2.91
CA LEU A 173 12.47 -9.76 -2.95
C LEU A 173 13.06 -8.40 -3.33
N HIS A 174 14.17 -8.04 -2.69
CA HIS A 174 15.04 -6.95 -3.15
C HIS A 174 16.20 -7.54 -3.96
N ARG A 175 16.54 -6.88 -5.07
CA ARG A 175 17.69 -7.21 -5.90
C ARG A 175 18.73 -6.09 -5.84
N GLY A 176 19.99 -6.43 -5.59
CA GLY A 176 21.15 -5.53 -5.69
C GLY A 176 22.40 -6.34 -6.01
N ASP A 177 23.26 -5.85 -6.90
CA ASP A 177 24.54 -6.49 -7.25
C ASP A 177 24.45 -7.98 -7.64
N GLY A 178 23.36 -8.39 -8.30
CA GLY A 178 23.12 -9.79 -8.69
C GLY A 178 22.68 -10.71 -7.54
N VAL A 179 22.46 -10.15 -6.36
CA VAL A 179 22.02 -10.82 -5.14
C VAL A 179 20.56 -10.46 -4.86
N TYR A 180 19.82 -11.46 -4.37
CA TYR A 180 18.42 -11.36 -3.98
C TYR A 180 18.29 -11.59 -2.49
N ARG A 181 17.46 -10.79 -1.82
CA ARG A 181 17.14 -10.98 -0.42
C ARG A 181 15.67 -10.73 -0.16
N ARG A 182 15.06 -11.58 0.65
CA ARG A 182 13.73 -11.29 1.19
C ARG A 182 13.88 -10.29 2.34
N PRO A 183 13.13 -9.17 2.36
CA PRO A 183 13.22 -8.23 3.47
C PRO A 183 12.82 -8.93 4.78
N PRO A 184 13.40 -8.53 5.93
CA PRO A 184 12.91 -9.00 7.22
C PRO A 184 11.42 -8.71 7.32
N ALA A 185 10.67 -9.62 7.95
CA ALA A 185 9.28 -9.33 8.26
C ALA A 185 9.25 -7.99 9.04
N PRO A 186 8.34 -7.07 8.70
CA PRO A 186 8.22 -5.84 9.48
C PRO A 186 8.06 -6.23 10.95
N PRO A 187 8.72 -5.51 11.88
CA PRO A 187 8.56 -5.79 13.29
C PRO A 187 7.07 -5.84 13.59
N ARG A 188 6.63 -6.96 14.16
CA ARG A 188 5.29 -7.05 14.72
C ARG A 188 5.31 -6.13 15.93
N ASP A 189 4.92 -4.87 15.74
CA ASP A 189 4.69 -3.96 16.86
C ASP A 189 3.51 -4.51 17.68
N GLY A 190 3.84 -5.46 18.55
CA GLY A 190 3.05 -5.92 19.66
C GLY A 190 3.67 -5.31 20.91
N THR A 191 3.14 -4.16 21.30
CA THR A 191 3.35 -3.51 22.59
C THR A 191 3.34 -4.49 23.77
N ALA A 192 4.35 -4.39 24.62
CA ALA A 192 4.20 -4.11 26.05
C ALA A 192 5.54 -3.60 26.61
#